data_AF-A0A2K8MLS9-F1
#
_entry.id   AF-A0A2K8MLS9-F1
#
_cell.length_a   1.000
_cell.length_b   1.000
_cell.length_c   1.000
_cell.angle_alpha   90.00
_cell.angle_beta   90.00
_cell.angle_gamma   90.00
#
_symmetry.space_group_name_H-M   'P 1'
#
loop_
_entity.id
_entity.type
_entity.pdbx_description
1 polymer ?
#
loop_
_entity_poly.entity_id
_entity_poly.type
_entity_poly.pdbx_seq_one_letter_code
_entity_poly.pdbx_strand_id
1 'polypeptide(L)'
;MATNISKPGRVGTGGARRSEWRSIANFTLHGLGFVGSTLLMTWGLFFLFFLALGGFSFDGFIHQLNNLTSRYVVADAARTGAFLNMFAIAHMILSAAIITFRRDRILPERKSEGERHHG
;
A
#
# COMPACT_ATOMS: atom_id res chain seq x y z
N MET A 1 23.89 -30.42 55.66
CA MET A 1 23.79 -30.62 54.20
C MET A 1 22.44 -30.04 53.77
N ALA A 2 22.41 -28.82 53.25
CA ALA A 2 21.16 -28.11 52.92
C ALA A 2 20.98 -28.08 51.40
N THR A 3 19.86 -28.59 50.91
CA THR A 3 19.48 -28.59 49.49
C THR A 3 18.79 -27.27 49.16
N ASN A 4 19.39 -26.48 48.27
CA ASN A 4 18.78 -25.24 47.78
C ASN A 4 17.85 -25.57 46.61
N ILE A 5 16.55 -25.49 46.84
CA ILE A 5 15.53 -25.66 45.81
C ILE A 5 15.38 -24.34 45.06
N SER A 6 15.93 -24.27 43.85
CA SER A 6 15.74 -23.16 42.93
C SER A 6 14.28 -23.07 42.48
N LYS A 7 13.61 -21.97 42.83
CA LYS A 7 12.26 -21.65 42.36
C LYS A 7 12.24 -21.48 40.83
N PRO A 8 11.28 -22.07 40.11
CA PRO A 8 11.10 -21.76 38.69
C PRO A 8 10.58 -20.32 38.55
N GLY A 9 11.36 -19.48 37.87
CA GLY A 9 10.95 -18.14 37.49
C GLY A 9 9.70 -18.22 36.61
N ARG A 10 8.61 -17.58 37.05
CA ARG A 10 7.41 -17.40 36.23
C ARG A 10 7.78 -16.53 35.04
N VAL A 11 7.92 -17.14 33.87
CA VAL A 11 8.03 -16.45 32.59
C VAL A 11 6.73 -15.66 32.39
N GLY A 12 6.83 -14.33 32.44
CA GLY A 12 5.70 -13.42 32.27
C GLY A 12 5.15 -13.45 30.85
N THR A 13 4.23 -14.37 30.57
CA THR A 13 3.52 -14.52 29.28
C THR A 13 2.73 -13.28 28.85
N GLY A 14 2.37 -12.40 29.79
CA GLY A 14 1.65 -11.15 29.51
C GLY A 14 2.46 -10.11 28.73
N GLY A 15 3.79 -10.09 28.88
CA GLY A 15 4.66 -9.14 28.17
C GLY A 15 4.84 -9.47 26.69
N ALA A 16 5.01 -10.76 26.37
CA ALA A 16 5.14 -11.25 24.99
C ALA A 16 3.89 -10.96 24.16
N ARG A 17 2.70 -11.27 24.71
CA ARG A 17 1.42 -11.04 24.04
C ARG A 17 1.19 -9.55 23.74
N ARG A 18 1.54 -8.65 24.68
CA ARG A 18 1.40 -7.19 24.48
C ARG A 18 2.39 -6.66 23.41
N SER A 19 3.57 -7.25 23.31
CA SER A 19 4.56 -6.93 22.27
C SER A 19 4.12 -7.39 20.87
N GLU A 20 3.55 -8.60 20.78
CA GLU A 20 2.97 -9.14 19.53
C GLU A 20 1.83 -8.27 19.02
N TRP A 21 0.87 -7.89 19.87
CA TRP A 21 -0.22 -7.00 19.50
C TRP A 21 0.26 -5.63 19.02
N ARG A 22 1.29 -5.06 19.66
CA ARG A 22 1.90 -3.80 19.21
C ARG A 22 2.57 -3.95 17.84
N SER A 23 3.21 -5.09 17.60
CA SER A 23 3.89 -5.37 16.33
C SER A 23 2.88 -5.55 15.19
N ILE A 24 1.80 -6.30 15.43
CA ILE A 24 0.69 -6.47 14.48
C ILE A 24 0.01 -5.12 14.20
N ALA A 25 -0.28 -4.33 15.23
CA ALA A 25 -0.91 -3.01 15.07
C ALA A 25 -0.03 -2.07 14.24
N ASN A 26 1.28 -2.01 14.53
CA ASN A 26 2.23 -1.17 13.79
C ASN A 26 2.37 -1.63 12.33
N PHE A 27 2.51 -2.94 12.11
CA PHE A 27 2.58 -3.53 10.77
C PHE A 27 1.32 -3.22 9.95
N THR A 28 0.14 -3.41 10.53
CA THR A 28 -1.13 -3.13 9.88
C THR A 28 -1.29 -1.64 9.57
N LEU A 29 -0.98 -0.75 10.50
CA LEU A 29 -1.10 0.69 10.26
C LEU A 29 -0.14 1.16 9.15
N HIS A 30 1.10 0.66 9.17
CA HIS A 30 2.07 0.96 8.15
C HIS A 30 1.68 0.38 6.78
N GLY A 31 1.22 -0.87 6.75
CA GLY A 31 0.72 -1.54 5.55
C GLY A 31 -0.49 -0.83 4.96
N LEU A 32 -1.46 -0.43 5.78
CA LEU A 32 -2.61 0.36 5.34
C LEU A 32 -2.21 1.73 4.80
N GLY A 33 -1.28 2.42 5.46
CA GLY A 33 -0.74 3.68 4.96
C GLY A 33 -0.04 3.51 3.60
N PHE A 34 0.71 2.42 3.43
CA PHE A 34 1.38 2.09 2.18
C PHE A 34 0.38 1.77 1.05
N VAL A 35 -0.59 0.89 1.30
CA VAL A 35 -1.64 0.51 0.34
C VAL A 35 -2.51 1.72 0.01
N GLY A 36 -2.99 2.45 1.01
CA GLY A 36 -3.84 3.62 0.83
C GLY A 36 -3.15 4.72 0.04
N SER A 37 -1.88 5.01 0.32
CA SER A 37 -1.12 6.00 -0.47
C SER A 37 -0.82 5.53 -1.89
N THR A 38 -0.57 4.23 -2.11
CA THR A 38 -0.40 3.67 -3.46
C THR A 38 -1.71 3.76 -4.25
N LEU A 39 -2.83 3.42 -3.62
CA LEU A 39 -4.16 3.56 -4.20
C LEU A 39 -4.44 5.03 -4.56
N LEU A 40 -4.15 5.97 -3.65
CA LEU A 40 -4.33 7.40 -3.92
C LEU A 40 -3.46 7.89 -5.09
N MET A 41 -2.21 7.44 -5.18
CA MET A 41 -1.33 7.78 -6.30
C MET A 41 -1.85 7.22 -7.63
N THR A 42 -2.26 5.95 -7.67
CA THR A 42 -2.82 5.35 -8.90
C THR A 42 -4.09 6.04 -9.37
N TRP A 43 -5.01 6.36 -8.46
CA TRP A 43 -6.20 7.15 -8.77
C TRP A 43 -5.86 8.57 -9.19
N GLY A 44 -4.88 9.20 -8.55
CA GLY A 44 -4.35 10.49 -8.95
C GLY A 44 -3.79 10.47 -10.38
N LEU A 45 -3.06 9.42 -10.76
CA LEU A 45 -2.56 9.26 -12.13
C LEU A 45 -3.68 9.09 -13.15
N PHE A 46 -4.73 8.34 -12.83
CA PHE A 46 -5.91 8.27 -13.70
C PHE A 46 -6.58 9.65 -13.83
N PHE A 47 -6.79 10.35 -12.72
CA PHE A 47 -7.34 11.71 -12.76
C PHE A 47 -6.49 12.63 -13.65
N LEU A 48 -5.17 12.65 -13.44
CA LEU A 48 -4.24 13.45 -14.24
C LEU A 48 -4.24 13.06 -15.72
N PHE A 49 -4.39 11.78 -16.04
CA PHE A 49 -4.50 11.29 -17.41
C PHE A 49 -5.75 11.84 -18.10
N PHE A 50 -6.93 11.72 -17.46
CA PHE A 50 -8.17 12.31 -18.02
C PHE A 50 -8.10 13.83 -18.08
N LEU A 51 -7.46 14.48 -17.11
CA LEU A 51 -7.24 15.92 -17.12
C LEU A 51 -6.33 16.34 -18.29
N ALA A 52 -5.27 15.58 -18.57
CA ALA A 52 -4.39 15.82 -19.71
C ALA A 52 -5.12 15.62 -21.05
N LEU A 53 -5.96 14.56 -21.18
CA LEU A 53 -6.83 14.37 -22.35
C LEU A 53 -7.88 15.47 -22.51
N GLY A 54 -8.28 16.11 -21.41
CA GLY A 54 -9.16 17.27 -21.36
C GLY A 54 -8.46 18.61 -21.59
N GLY A 55 -7.20 18.62 -22.03
CA GLY A 55 -6.44 19.87 -22.26
C GLY A 55 -6.11 20.63 -20.98
N PHE A 56 -5.94 19.93 -19.86
CA PHE A 56 -5.71 20.49 -18.52
C PHE A 56 -6.84 21.40 -17.99
N SER A 57 -8.05 21.25 -18.53
CA SER A 57 -9.26 21.94 -18.07
C SER A 57 -10.22 20.99 -17.37
N PHE A 58 -10.94 21.50 -16.36
CA PHE A 58 -11.98 20.73 -15.68
C PHE A 58 -13.14 20.39 -16.62
N ASP A 59 -13.53 21.30 -17.50
CA ASP A 59 -14.59 21.06 -18.49
C ASP A 59 -14.20 19.93 -19.46
N GLY A 60 -12.95 19.95 -19.94
CA GLY A 60 -12.41 18.89 -20.77
C GLY A 60 -12.30 17.55 -20.03
N PHE A 61 -11.91 17.55 -18.76
CA PHE A 61 -11.92 16.35 -17.92
C PHE A 61 -13.32 15.72 -17.83
N ILE A 62 -14.34 16.53 -17.52
CA ILE A 62 -15.74 16.08 -17.45
C ILE A 62 -16.22 15.57 -18.81
N HIS A 63 -15.82 16.21 -19.91
CA HIS A 63 -16.14 15.75 -21.25
C HIS A 63 -15.58 14.35 -21.53
N GLN A 64 -14.32 14.09 -21.18
CA GLN A 64 -13.71 12.77 -21.35
C GLN A 64 -14.37 11.72 -20.45
N LEU A 65 -14.72 12.08 -19.22
CA LEU A 65 -15.42 11.19 -18.30
C LEU A 65 -16.84 10.85 -18.80
N ASN A 66 -17.54 11.82 -19.38
CA ASN A 66 -18.85 11.61 -19.98
C ASN A 66 -18.76 10.69 -21.21
N ASN A 67 -17.74 10.89 -22.05
CA ASN A 67 -17.51 10.01 -23.20
C ASN A 67 -17.29 8.56 -22.78
N LEU A 68 -16.45 8.35 -21.76
CA LEU A 68 -16.18 7.04 -21.18
C LEU A 68 -17.46 6.39 -20.63
N THR A 69 -18.20 7.13 -19.80
CA THR A 69 -19.39 6.63 -19.11
C THR A 69 -20.52 6.31 -20.09
N SER A 70 -20.75 7.18 -21.08
CA SER A 70 -21.74 6.95 -22.12
C SER A 70 -21.45 5.67 -22.92
N ARG A 71 -20.18 5.45 -23.28
CA ARG A 71 -19.75 4.23 -23.98
C ARG A 71 -19.85 2.98 -23.10
N TYR A 72 -19.60 3.11 -21.80
CA TYR A 72 -19.72 2.02 -20.83
C TYR A 72 -21.18 1.59 -20.63
N VAL A 73 -22.11 2.54 -20.46
CA VAL A 73 -23.53 2.25 -20.21
C VAL A 73 -24.22 1.61 -21.42
N VAL A 74 -23.80 1.96 -22.63
CA VAL A 74 -24.36 1.40 -23.88
C VAL A 74 -23.71 0.06 -24.27
N ALA A 75 -22.63 -0.35 -23.60
CA ALA A 75 -21.95 -1.60 -23.90
C ALA A 75 -22.75 -2.83 -23.39
N ASP A 76 -22.78 -3.90 -24.17
CA ASP A 76 -23.29 -5.19 -23.71
C ASP A 76 -22.39 -5.80 -22.62
N ALA A 77 -22.90 -6.82 -21.92
CA ALA A 77 -22.23 -7.41 -20.77
C ALA A 77 -20.80 -7.94 -21.07
N ALA A 78 -20.55 -8.47 -22.26
CA ALA A 78 -19.23 -8.99 -22.62
C ALA A 78 -18.22 -7.85 -22.82
N ARG A 79 -18.64 -6.76 -23.47
CA ARG A 79 -17.81 -5.56 -23.68
C ARG A 79 -17.53 -4.82 -22.37
N THR A 80 -18.51 -4.74 -21.48
CA THR A 80 -18.36 -4.19 -20.13
C THR A 80 -17.34 -4.99 -19.32
N GLY A 81 -17.41 -6.33 -19.36
CA GLY A 81 -16.41 -7.20 -18.72
C GLY A 81 -15.00 -6.98 -19.27
N ALA A 82 -14.85 -6.89 -20.59
CA ALA A 82 -13.55 -6.62 -21.22
C ALA A 82 -12.99 -5.23 -20.83
N PHE A 83 -13.85 -4.22 -20.74
CA PHE A 83 -13.47 -2.88 -20.29
C PHE A 83 -12.96 -2.90 -18.84
N LEU A 84 -13.68 -3.57 -17.93
CA LEU A 84 -13.27 -3.70 -16.53
C LEU A 84 -11.95 -4.46 -16.40
N ASN A 85 -11.73 -5.51 -17.19
CA ASN A 85 -10.46 -6.24 -17.23
C ASN A 85 -9.31 -5.33 -17.68
N MET A 86 -9.51 -4.57 -18.76
CA MET A 86 -8.51 -3.62 -19.26
C MET A 86 -8.17 -2.57 -18.18
N PHE A 87 -9.18 -2.01 -17.51
CA PHE A 87 -9.01 -1.04 -16.44
C PHE A 87 -8.27 -1.65 -15.23
N ALA A 88 -8.63 -2.87 -14.83
CA ALA A 88 -7.97 -3.59 -13.75
C ALA A 88 -6.51 -3.89 -14.07
N ILE A 89 -6.19 -4.34 -15.28
CA ILE A 89 -4.81 -4.59 -15.71
C ILE A 89 -4.00 -3.28 -15.70
N ALA A 90 -4.54 -2.19 -16.24
CA ALA A 90 -3.88 -0.89 -16.21
C ALA A 90 -3.61 -0.42 -14.76
N HIS A 91 -4.59 -0.59 -13.86
CA HIS A 91 -4.43 -0.26 -12.45
C HIS A 91 -3.37 -1.12 -11.76
N MET A 92 -3.29 -2.42 -12.08
CA MET A 92 -2.27 -3.33 -11.55
C MET A 92 -0.87 -2.94 -12.02
N ILE A 93 -0.71 -2.60 -13.30
CA ILE A 93 0.59 -2.14 -13.85
C ILE A 93 1.03 -0.84 -13.17
N LEU A 94 0.13 0.14 -13.05
CA LEU A 94 0.44 1.42 -12.37
C LEU A 94 0.78 1.21 -10.89
N SER A 95 0.04 0.35 -10.20
CA SER A 95 0.30 -0.01 -8.81
C SER A 95 1.68 -0.65 -8.67
N ALA A 96 2.01 -1.64 -9.51
CA ALA A 96 3.31 -2.30 -9.49
C ALA A 96 4.46 -1.32 -9.79
N ALA A 97 4.27 -0.41 -10.74
CA ALA A 97 5.24 0.64 -11.05
C ALA A 97 5.46 1.57 -9.85
N ILE A 98 4.38 2.07 -9.23
CA ILE A 98 4.47 2.93 -8.03
C ILE A 98 5.15 2.20 -6.88
N ILE A 99 4.77 0.95 -6.61
CA ILE A 99 5.37 0.12 -5.56
C ILE A 99 6.86 -0.06 -5.84
N THR A 100 7.24 -0.33 -7.09
CA THR A 100 8.63 -0.49 -7.51
C THR A 100 9.43 0.79 -7.32
N PHE A 101 8.91 1.95 -7.71
CA PHE A 101 9.59 3.23 -7.48
C PHE A 101 9.63 3.64 -6.01
N ARG A 102 8.67 3.18 -5.20
CA ARG A 102 8.64 3.43 -3.75
C ARG A 102 9.46 2.44 -2.95
N ARG A 103 9.90 1.33 -3.52
CA ARG A 103 10.62 0.25 -2.81
C ARG A 103 11.88 0.76 -2.12
N ASP A 104 12.55 1.74 -2.71
CA ASP A 104 13.79 2.31 -2.18
C ASP A 104 13.56 3.15 -0.91
N ARG A 105 12.30 3.54 -0.63
CA ARG A 105 11.89 4.17 0.65
C ARG A 105 11.39 3.18 1.70
N ILE A 106 11.27 1.89 1.37
CA ILE A 106 10.77 0.84 2.29
C ILE A 106 11.91 0.24 3.11
N LEU A 107 13.12 0.22 2.58
CA LEU A 107 14.29 -0.23 3.33
C LEU A 107 14.75 0.92 4.22
N PRO A 108 14.60 0.84 5.55
CA PRO A 108 15.31 1.76 6.43
C PRO A 108 16.79 1.66 6.07
N GLU A 109 17.44 2.81 5.93
CA GLU A 109 18.90 2.92 5.86
C GLU A 109 19.44 1.93 6.89
N ARG A 110 20.16 0.89 6.45
CA ARG A 110 20.76 -0.06 7.37
C ARG A 110 21.60 0.82 8.29
N LYS A 111 21.09 1.07 9.50
CA LYS A 111 21.89 1.68 10.55
C LYS A 111 23.07 0.75 10.65
N SER A 112 24.22 1.21 10.18
CA SER A 112 25.48 0.52 10.29
C SER A 112 25.70 0.35 11.79
N GLU A 113 25.27 -0.79 12.32
CA GLU A 113 25.59 -1.27 13.64
C GLU A 113 27.07 -1.68 13.60
N GLY A 114 27.93 -0.68 13.46
CA GLY A 114 29.37 -0.77 13.37
C GLY A 114 30.08 0.25 14.26
N GLU A 115 29.35 1.15 14.93
CA GLU A 115 29.93 2.12 15.86
C GLU A 115 29.67 1.76 17.33
N ARG A 116 29.69 0.46 17.64
CA ARG A 116 30.03 -0.04 18.97
C ARG A 116 31.46 -0.60 18.92
N HIS A 117 32.44 0.27 18.74
CA HIS A 117 33.80 -0.08 19.12
C HIS A 117 34.10 0.62 20.44
N HIS A 118 33.93 -0.16 21.51
CA HIS A 118 34.54 0.13 22.80
C HIS A 118 36.06 0.03 22.63
N GLY A 119 36.77 1.03 23.15
CA GLY A 119 38.22 1.12 23.22
C GLY A 119 38.61 2.49 23.74
#